data_AF-A0A9E0XI48-F1
#
_entry.id   AF-A0A9E0XI48-F1
#
_cell.length_a   1.000
_cell.length_b   1.000
_cell.length_c   1.000
_cell.angle_alpha   90.00
_cell.angle_beta   90.00
_cell.angle_gamma   90.00
#
_symmetry.space_group_name_H-M   'P 1'
#
loop_
_entity.id
_entity.type
_entity.pdbx_description
1 polymer ?
#
loop_
_entity_poly.entity_id
_entity_poly.type
_entity_poly.pdbx_seq_one_letter_code
_entity_poly.pdbx_strand_id
1 'polypeptide(L)'
;MRIPEVRISLLSKEILEELLKKGLVELKEPKEKVTKALGDLMLNELMVEERLNAEVREILKQYDSEIEKGRLDYRRLFEMTKKRLVMERNIVL
;
A
#
# COMPACT_ATOMS: atom_id res chain seq x y z
N MET A 1 -5.91 2.06 7.55
CA MET A 1 -5.57 2.70 8.85
C MET A 1 -4.23 3.37 8.70
N ARG A 2 -4.06 4.64 9.11
CA ARG A 2 -2.75 5.29 9.06
C ARG A 2 -1.90 4.79 10.22
N ILE A 3 -0.92 3.94 9.92
CA ILE A 3 0.13 3.62 10.90
C ILE A 3 1.03 4.87 10.98
N PRO A 4 1.24 5.46 12.17
CA PRO A 4 2.12 6.61 12.30
C PRO A 4 3.55 6.25 11.91
N GLU A 5 4.25 7.12 11.17
CA GLU A 5 5.62 6.91 10.67
C GLU A 5 6.62 6.52 11.78
N VAL A 6 6.40 7.05 13.00
CA VAL A 6 7.18 6.72 14.19
C VAL A 6 7.08 5.22 14.52
N ARG A 7 5.90 4.63 14.36
CA ARG A 7 5.66 3.21 14.62
C ARG A 7 6.26 2.33 13.53
N ILE A 8 6.26 2.78 12.28
CA ILE A 8 6.93 2.10 11.15
C ILE A 8 8.45 2.06 11.37
N SER A 9 9.03 3.18 11.82
CA SER A 9 10.47 3.27 12.13
C SER A 9 10.89 2.33 13.27
N LEU A 10 10.07 2.26 14.33
CA LEU A 10 10.31 1.33 15.45
C LEU A 10 10.23 -0.13 15.01
N LEU A 11 9.18 -0.49 14.26
CA LEU A 11 9.01 -1.84 13.71
C LEU A 11 10.17 -2.22 12.78
N SER A 12 10.60 -1.29 11.93
CA SER A 12 11.71 -1.53 11.00
C SER A 12 13.01 -1.85 11.76
N LYS A 13 13.24 -1.16 12.87
CA LYS A 13 14.41 -1.39 13.72
C LYS A 13 14.34 -2.74 14.43
N GLU A 14 13.19 -3.11 14.98
CA GLU A 14 12.96 -4.42 15.62
C GLU A 14 13.14 -5.58 14.62
N ILE A 15 12.56 -5.46 13.42
CA ILE A 15 12.69 -6.47 12.36
C ILE A 15 14.16 -6.64 11.96
N LEU A 16 14.89 -5.53 11.78
CA LEU A 16 16.30 -5.58 11.42
C LEU A 16 17.14 -6.22 12.54
N GLU A 17 16.84 -5.92 13.81
CA GLU A 17 17.50 -6.54 14.96
C GLU A 17 17.22 -8.04 15.07
N GLU A 18 15.99 -8.48 14.81
CA GLU A 18 15.66 -9.90 14.74
C GLU A 18 16.39 -10.62 13.60
N LEU A 19 16.39 -10.03 12.40
CA LEU A 19 17.05 -10.62 11.22
C LEU A 19 18.56 -10.76 11.44
N LEU A 20 19.18 -9.77 12.08
CA LEU A 20 20.58 -9.82 12.49
C LEU A 20 20.84 -10.87 13.57
N LYS A 21 20.00 -10.93 14.61
CA LYS A 21 20.11 -11.93 15.68
C LYS A 21 20.01 -13.36 15.16
N LYS A 22 19.15 -13.59 14.16
CA LYS A 22 18.98 -14.91 13.52
C LYS A 22 20.05 -15.22 12.49
N GLY A 23 20.97 -14.28 12.19
CA GLY A 23 22.02 -14.45 11.18
C GLY A 23 21.50 -14.63 9.76
N LEU A 24 20.26 -14.19 9.49
CA LEU A 24 19.60 -14.38 8.19
C LEU A 24 20.03 -13.34 7.16
N VAL A 25 20.65 -12.24 7.61
CA VAL A 25 21.06 -11.11 6.77
C VAL A 25 22.42 -10.57 7.19
N GLU A 26 23.24 -10.21 6.21
CA GLU A 26 24.47 -9.44 6.42
C GLU A 26 24.26 -7.99 6.02
N LEU A 27 24.63 -7.07 6.91
CA LEU A 27 24.59 -5.64 6.63
C LEU A 27 25.78 -5.25 5.75
N LYS A 28 25.51 -4.93 4.48
CA LYS A 28 26.50 -4.31 3.57
C LYS A 28 26.65 -2.80 3.75
N GLU A 29 25.65 -2.17 4.38
CA GLU A 29 25.57 -0.73 4.61
C GLU A 29 25.25 -0.43 6.08
N PRO A 30 25.43 0.83 6.54
CA PRO A 30 25.12 1.22 7.91
C PRO A 30 23.69 0.84 8.31
N LYS A 31 23.52 0.35 9.55
CA LYS A 31 22.23 -0.08 10.11
C LYS A 31 21.12 0.97 9.93
N GLU A 32 21.46 2.25 10.04
CA GLU A 32 20.53 3.38 9.86
C GLU A 32 19.98 3.47 8.44
N LYS A 33 20.82 3.31 7.42
CA LYS A 33 20.37 3.29 6.02
C LYS A 33 19.45 2.12 5.73
N VAL A 34 19.79 0.94 6.24
CA VAL A 34 18.98 -0.27 6.03
C VAL A 34 17.65 -0.15 6.76
N THR A 35 17.65 0.38 7.99
CA THR A 35 16.41 0.64 8.76
C THR A 35 15.52 1.64 8.04
N LYS A 36 16.11 2.71 7.47
CA LYS A 36 15.37 3.70 6.69
C LYS A 36 14.80 3.10 5.40
N ALA A 37 15.58 2.35 4.65
CA ALA A 37 15.12 1.67 3.44
C ALA A 37 13.98 0.67 3.75
N LEU A 38 14.05 -0.05 4.85
CA LEU A 38 12.99 -0.96 5.31
C LEU A 38 11.72 -0.18 5.70
N GLY A 39 11.87 0.96 6.39
CA GLY A 39 10.76 1.84 6.71
C GLY A 39 10.11 2.45 5.48
N ASP A 40 10.90 2.91 4.52
CA ASP A 40 10.41 3.44 3.24
C ASP A 40 9.69 2.33 2.43
N LEU A 41 10.20 1.10 2.45
CA LEU A 41 9.54 -0.04 1.81
C LEU A 41 8.17 -0.32 2.45
N MET A 42 8.12 -0.39 3.78
CA MET A 42 6.88 -0.58 4.53
C MET A 42 5.88 0.55 4.27
N LEU A 43 6.34 1.80 4.24
CA LEU A 43 5.51 2.95 3.94
C LEU A 43 4.94 2.86 2.52
N ASN A 44 5.78 2.52 1.53
CA ASN A 44 5.35 2.33 0.16
C ASN A 44 4.27 1.26 0.05
N GLU A 45 4.46 0.09 0.69
CA GLU A 45 3.46 -0.99 0.72
C GLU A 45 2.15 -0.54 1.38
N LEU A 46 2.20 0.19 2.49
CA LEU A 46 1.01 0.75 3.14
C LEU A 46 0.29 1.79 2.27
N MET A 47 1.03 2.51 1.43
CA MET A 47 0.47 3.50 0.50
C MET A 47 -0.09 2.88 -0.78
N VAL A 48 0.21 1.62 -1.09
CA VAL A 48 -0.34 0.93 -2.28
C VAL A 48 -1.87 0.95 -2.26
N GLU A 49 -2.48 0.69 -1.10
CA GLU A 49 -3.94 0.70 -0.97
C GLU A 49 -4.54 2.10 -1.20
N GLU A 50 -3.87 3.15 -0.71
CA GLU A 50 -4.32 4.53 -0.86
C GLU A 50 -4.20 5.01 -2.31
N ARG A 51 -3.12 4.62 -3.00
CA ARG A 51 -2.95 4.85 -4.45
C ARG A 51 -4.00 4.11 -5.26
N LEU A 52 -4.28 2.85 -4.94
CA LEU A 52 -5.31 2.06 -5.60
C LEU A 52 -6.69 2.67 -5.40
N ASN A 53 -7.02 3.13 -4.19
CA ASN A 53 -8.28 3.82 -3.92
C ASN A 53 -8.40 5.16 -4.67
N ALA A 54 -7.32 5.93 -4.81
CA ALA A 54 -7.31 7.16 -5.59
C ALA A 54 -7.54 6.89 -7.09
N GLU A 55 -6.89 5.87 -7.64
CA GLU A 55 -7.00 5.46 -9.04
C GLU A 55 -8.43 4.94 -9.35
N VAL A 56 -9.02 4.15 -8.44
CA VAL A 56 -10.45 3.76 -8.53
C VAL A 56 -11.35 4.99 -8.58
N ARG A 57 -11.11 5.99 -7.73
CA ARG A 57 -11.92 7.23 -7.72
C ARG A 57 -11.78 8.04 -9.00
N GLU A 58 -10.58 8.11 -9.57
CA GLU A 58 -10.35 8.77 -10.87
C GLU A 58 -11.10 8.08 -12.01
N ILE A 59 -11.06 6.74 -12.04
CA ILE A 59 -11.82 5.97 -13.03
C ILE A 59 -13.31 6.25 -12.85
N LEU A 60 -13.82 6.20 -11.62
CA LEU A 60 -15.24 6.45 -11.35
C LEU A 60 -15.69 7.86 -11.73
N LYS A 61 -14.83 8.88 -11.57
CA LYS A 61 -15.13 10.26 -12.04
C LYS A 61 -15.47 10.32 -13.53
N GLN A 62 -14.89 9.46 -14.35
CA GLN A 62 -15.21 9.39 -15.79
C GLN A 62 -16.60 8.81 -16.06
N TYR A 63 -17.14 8.03 -15.11
CA TYR A 63 -18.47 7.44 -15.17
C TYR A 63 -19.50 8.20 -14.34
N ASP A 64 -19.14 9.28 -13.63
CA ASP A 64 -20.06 10.07 -12.79
C ASP A 64 -21.30 10.54 -13.58
N SER A 65 -21.14 10.98 -14.83
CA SER A 65 -22.26 11.40 -15.69
C SER A 65 -23.19 10.26 -16.12
N GLU A 66 -22.73 9.02 -16.12
CA GLU A 66 -23.54 7.82 -16.40
C GLU A 66 -24.21 7.29 -15.13
N ILE A 67 -23.55 7.47 -13.97
CA ILE A 67 -24.07 7.15 -12.63
C ILE A 67 -25.20 8.13 -12.25
N GLU A 68 -25.01 9.45 -12.47
CA GLU A 68 -26.05 10.47 -12.24
C GLU A 68 -27.30 10.27 -13.10
N LYS A 69 -27.14 9.71 -14.31
CA LYS A 69 -28.26 9.34 -15.19
C LYS A 69 -29.04 8.11 -14.70
N GLY A 70 -28.67 7.54 -13.54
CA GLY A 70 -29.37 6.43 -12.89
C GLY A 70 -29.19 5.06 -13.55
N ARG A 71 -28.26 4.93 -14.49
CA ARG A 71 -28.01 3.67 -15.23
C ARG A 71 -27.03 2.74 -14.52
N LEU A 72 -26.17 3.28 -13.65
CA LEU A 72 -25.07 2.56 -13.04
C LEU A 72 -24.98 2.85 -11.54
N ASP A 73 -24.81 1.79 -10.76
CA ASP A 73 -24.72 1.86 -9.30
C ASP A 73 -23.26 2.06 -8.88
N TYR A 74 -22.95 3.24 -8.33
CA TYR A 74 -21.58 3.66 -7.94
C TYR A 74 -20.88 2.60 -7.09
N ARG A 75 -21.61 2.01 -6.13
CA ARG A 75 -21.07 1.03 -5.20
C ARG A 75 -20.60 -0.23 -5.90
N ARG A 76 -21.34 -0.65 -6.93
CA ARG A 76 -21.05 -1.87 -7.71
C ARG A 76 -19.87 -1.66 -8.66
N LEU A 77 -19.79 -0.49 -9.31
CA LEU A 77 -18.64 -0.11 -10.12
C LEU A 77 -17.36 0.03 -9.29
N PHE A 78 -17.46 0.57 -8.07
CA PHE A 78 -16.35 0.66 -7.14
C PHE A 78 -15.80 -0.73 -6.80
N GLU A 79 -16.66 -1.68 -6.43
CA GLU A 79 -16.22 -3.06 -6.14
C GLU A 79 -15.62 -3.77 -7.35
N MET A 80 -16.22 -3.61 -8.54
CA MET A 80 -15.70 -4.22 -9.77
C MET A 80 -14.34 -3.66 -10.16
N THR A 81 -14.17 -2.34 -10.10
CA THR A 81 -12.91 -1.65 -10.44
C THR A 81 -11.84 -1.98 -9.40
N LYS A 82 -12.20 -2.01 -8.11
CA LYS A 82 -11.28 -2.43 -7.04
C LYS A 82 -10.82 -3.87 -7.25
N LYS A 83 -11.72 -4.84 -7.52
CA LYS A 83 -11.34 -6.23 -7.82
C LYS A 83 -10.41 -6.33 -9.03
N ARG A 84 -10.71 -5.60 -10.11
CA ARG A 84 -9.89 -5.61 -11.32
C ARG A 84 -8.47 -5.10 -11.05
N LEU A 85 -8.33 -3.96 -10.37
CA LEU A 85 -7.02 -3.38 -10.03
C LEU A 85 -6.22 -4.26 -9.08
N VAL A 86 -6.87 -4.91 -8.12
CA VAL A 86 -6.22 -5.86 -7.19
C VAL A 86 -5.63 -7.05 -7.96
N MET A 87 -6.37 -7.60 -8.92
CA MET A 87 -5.88 -8.68 -9.78
C MET A 87 -4.77 -8.23 -10.74
N GLU A 88 -4.93 -7.06 -11.38
CA GLU A 88 -3.94 -6.54 -12.36
C GLU A 88 -2.60 -6.20 -11.70
N ARG A 89 -2.61 -5.72 -10.45
CA ARG A 89 -1.39 -5.40 -9.70
C ARG A 89 -0.92 -6.50 -8.76
N ASN A 90 -1.60 -7.65 -8.75
CA ASN A 90 -1.28 -8.79 -7.88
C ASN A 90 -1.14 -8.40 -6.40
N ILE A 91 -1.96 -7.45 -5.96
CA ILE A 91 -1.94 -6.93 -4.59
C ILE A 91 -2.68 -7.92 -3.71
N VAL A 92 -2.05 -8.37 -2.64
CA VAL A 92 -2.72 -9.20 -1.62
C VAL A 92 -3.37 -8.25 -0.62
N LEU A 93 -4.71 -8.20 -0.61
CA LEU A 93 -5.53 -7.47 0.36
C LEU A 93 -5.80 -8.31 1.61
#